data_AF-A0A3B9NMJ9-F1
#
_entry.id   AF-A0A3B9NMJ9-F1
#
_cell.length_a   1.000
_cell.length_b   1.000
_cell.length_c   1.000
_cell.angle_alpha   90.00
_cell.angle_beta   90.00
_cell.angle_gamma   90.00
#
_symmetry.space_group_name_H-M   'P 1'
#
loop_
_entity.id
_entity.type
_entity.pdbx_description
1 polymer ?
#
loop_
_entity_poly.entity_id
_entity_poly.type
_entity_poly.pdbx_seq_one_letter_code
_entity_poly.pdbx_strand_id
1 'polypeptide(L)'
;MTTTIFHLAAQRDWEQAEAAEQVYFPPTFVQDQMTHAAGDIATLIKVANQFYRNLPGPWLIIAVRVAALEAQNIVVKFEPAAPVGARDDHFEGSDAVLFPHIYGGIPTAAVASIGVLPKNDRGEFVDPGESESSR
;
A
#
# COMPACT_ATOMS: atom_id res chain seq x y z
N MET A 1 -17.21 -9.35 -8.59
CA MET A 1 -16.73 -7.96 -8.68
C MET A 1 -15.21 -7.98 -8.61
N THR A 2 -14.51 -7.18 -9.42
CA THR A 2 -13.05 -7.21 -9.58
C THR A 2 -12.36 -6.12 -8.73
N THR A 3 -12.69 -6.03 -7.45
CA THR A 3 -12.15 -4.99 -6.57
C THR A 3 -10.64 -5.17 -6.43
N THR A 4 -9.89 -4.11 -6.75
CA THR A 4 -8.43 -4.05 -6.62
C THR A 4 -8.09 -2.99 -5.59
N ILE A 5 -7.17 -3.32 -4.70
CA ILE A 5 -6.65 -2.43 -3.66
C ILE A 5 -5.15 -2.29 -3.84
N PHE A 6 -4.58 -1.24 -3.27
CA PHE A 6 -3.19 -0.87 -3.49
C PHE A 6 -2.45 -0.75 -2.17
N HIS A 7 -1.32 -1.44 -2.04
CA HIS A 7 -0.43 -1.33 -0.90
C HIS A 7 0.89 -0.67 -1.34
N LEU A 8 1.47 0.14 -0.46
CA LEU A 8 2.79 0.73 -0.66
C LEU A 8 3.83 -0.06 0.13
N ALA A 9 4.81 -0.64 -0.56
CA ALA A 9 5.90 -1.38 0.06
C ALA A 9 7.26 -0.80 -0.32
N ALA A 10 8.25 -0.91 0.57
CA ALA A 10 9.63 -0.69 0.19
C ALA A 10 10.06 -1.80 -0.78
N GLN A 11 10.70 -1.44 -1.89
CA GLN A 11 11.08 -2.41 -2.94
C GLN A 11 11.89 -3.57 -2.38
N ARG A 12 12.88 -3.27 -1.54
CA ARG A 12 13.74 -4.27 -0.89
C ARG A 12 12.93 -5.32 -0.12
N ASP A 13 11.94 -4.89 0.66
CA ASP A 13 11.18 -5.77 1.54
C ASP A 13 10.25 -6.68 0.71
N TRP A 14 9.67 -6.11 -0.35
CA TRP A 14 8.87 -6.90 -1.30
C TRP A 14 9.71 -7.94 -2.03
N GLU A 15 10.83 -7.54 -2.64
CA GLU A 15 11.71 -8.43 -3.41
C GLU A 15 12.25 -9.57 -2.54
N GLN A 16 12.51 -9.31 -1.26
CA GLN A 16 12.92 -10.35 -0.32
C GLN A 16 11.81 -11.40 -0.11
N ALA A 17 10.56 -10.96 0.07
CA ALA A 17 9.43 -11.88 0.23
C ALA A 17 9.16 -12.65 -1.07
N GLU A 18 9.25 -11.98 -2.22
CA GLU A 18 9.07 -12.57 -3.55
C GLU A 18 10.13 -13.64 -3.84
N ALA A 19 11.41 -13.33 -3.65
CA ALA A 19 12.51 -14.28 -3.86
C ALA A 19 12.44 -15.50 -2.95
N ALA A 20 11.84 -15.35 -1.77
CA ALA A 20 11.63 -16.45 -0.83
C ALA A 20 10.30 -17.21 -1.05
N GLU A 21 9.48 -16.79 -2.02
CA GLU A 21 8.11 -17.29 -2.23
C GLU A 21 7.24 -17.21 -0.96
N GLN A 22 7.43 -16.14 -0.19
CA GLN A 22 6.78 -15.92 1.10
C GLN A 22 5.66 -14.87 1.04
N VAL A 23 4.80 -14.90 2.05
CA VAL A 23 3.84 -13.83 2.29
C VAL A 23 4.60 -12.60 2.76
N TYR A 24 4.41 -11.47 2.08
CA TYR A 24 4.94 -10.19 2.50
C TYR A 24 4.13 -9.65 3.68
N PHE A 25 4.83 -9.14 4.70
CA PHE A 25 4.23 -8.41 5.81
C PHE A 25 4.95 -7.06 5.95
N PRO A 26 4.22 -5.93 6.06
CA PRO A 26 4.85 -4.64 6.28
C PRO A 26 5.51 -4.57 7.67
N PRO A 27 6.52 -3.72 7.88
CA PRO A 27 7.20 -3.58 9.17
C PRO A 27 6.26 -3.25 10.35
N THR A 28 5.14 -2.55 10.09
CA THR A 28 4.16 -2.20 11.14
C THR A 28 3.20 -3.33 11.47
N PHE A 29 3.17 -4.44 10.71
CA PHE A 29 2.19 -5.52 10.88
C PHE A 29 2.18 -6.12 12.29
N VAL A 30 3.35 -6.28 12.90
CA VAL A 30 3.46 -6.81 14.28
C VAL A 30 2.73 -5.92 15.28
N GLN A 31 2.74 -4.60 15.06
CA GLN A 31 2.05 -3.65 15.92
C GLN A 31 0.56 -3.52 15.54
N ASP A 32 0.28 -3.34 14.26
CA ASP A 32 -1.04 -2.96 13.76
C ASP A 32 -1.98 -4.19 13.63
N GLN A 33 -1.40 -5.40 13.54
CA GLN A 33 -2.10 -6.68 13.30
C GLN A 33 -2.87 -6.73 11.96
N MET A 34 -2.62 -5.77 11.07
CA MET A 34 -3.20 -5.67 9.74
C MET A 34 -2.25 -4.98 8.77
N THR A 35 -2.41 -5.27 7.48
CA THR A 35 -1.72 -4.56 6.40
C THR A 35 -2.66 -3.49 5.84
N HIS A 36 -2.23 -2.24 5.92
CA HIS A 36 -2.97 -1.08 5.40
C HIS A 36 -2.88 -1.01 3.88
N ALA A 37 -3.99 -0.77 3.20
CA ALA A 37 -4.04 -0.52 1.77
C ALA A 37 -4.94 0.70 1.47
N ALA A 38 -4.94 1.13 0.21
CA ALA A 38 -5.80 2.16 -0.32
C ALA A 38 -6.75 1.58 -1.38
N GLY A 39 -7.95 2.15 -1.50
CA GLY A 39 -8.92 1.77 -2.53
C GLY A 39 -8.55 2.23 -3.94
N ASP A 40 -7.70 3.25 -4.05
CA ASP A 40 -7.27 3.86 -5.31
C ASP A 40 -5.87 4.51 -5.18
N ILE A 41 -5.25 4.82 -6.32
CA ILE A 41 -3.90 5.40 -6.40
C ILE A 41 -3.82 6.82 -5.83
N ALA A 42 -4.84 7.65 -6.02
CA ALA A 42 -4.83 9.02 -5.52
C ALA A 42 -4.85 9.05 -3.98
N THR A 43 -5.63 8.16 -3.36
CA THR A 43 -5.65 7.93 -1.92
C THR A 43 -4.31 7.37 -1.45
N LEU A 44 -3.72 6.41 -2.19
CA LEU A 44 -2.38 5.88 -1.88
C LEU A 44 -1.31 6.97 -1.86
N ILE A 45 -1.32 7.90 -2.82
CA ILE A 45 -0.37 9.02 -2.91
C ILE A 45 -0.49 9.95 -1.71
N LYS A 46 -1.71 10.25 -1.24
CA LYS A 46 -1.93 11.08 -0.04
C LYS A 46 -1.30 10.43 1.18
N VAL A 47 -1.59 9.15 1.41
CA VAL A 47 -1.01 8.33 2.49
C VAL A 47 0.52 8.25 2.35
N ALA A 48 1.03 8.01 1.15
CA ALA A 48 2.46 7.94 0.85
C ALA A 48 3.18 9.23 1.26
N ASN A 49 2.62 10.39 0.89
CA ASN A 49 3.18 11.70 1.23
C ASN A 49 3.10 12.02 2.73
N GLN A 50 2.12 11.49 3.45
CA GLN A 50 2.00 11.69 4.90
C GLN A 50 3.03 10.85 5.68
N PHE A 51 3.16 9.56 5.38
CA PHE A 51 3.96 8.65 6.23
C PHE A 51 5.33 8.31 5.67
N TYR A 52 5.50 8.30 4.35
CA TYR A 52 6.67 7.71 3.67
C TYR A 52 7.55 8.75 2.96
N ARG A 53 7.12 10.02 2.89
CA ARG A 53 7.83 11.10 2.17
C ARG A 53 9.31 11.19 2.57
N ASN A 54 9.58 11.15 3.87
CA ASN A 54 10.94 11.30 4.42
C ASN A 54 11.69 9.97 4.57
N LEU A 55 11.12 8.86 4.10
CA LEU A 55 11.77 7.54 4.15
C LEU A 55 12.50 7.24 2.83
N PRO A 56 13.65 6.54 2.90
CA PRO A 56 14.37 6.13 1.70
C PRO A 56 13.51 5.17 0.86
N GLY A 57 13.50 5.38 -0.45
CA GLY A 57 12.91 4.46 -1.41
C GLY A 57 13.97 3.51 -2.02
N PRO A 58 13.66 2.87 -3.16
CA PRO A 58 12.44 3.00 -3.96
C PRO A 58 11.19 2.35 -3.34
N TRP A 59 10.01 2.81 -3.77
CA TRP A 59 8.70 2.39 -3.26
C TRP A 59 7.85 1.79 -4.38
N LEU A 60 7.22 0.65 -4.09
CA LEU A 60 6.37 -0.09 -5.01
C LEU A 60 4.89 0.08 -4.68
N ILE A 61 4.09 0.22 -5.73
CA ILE A 61 2.64 0.07 -5.71
C ILE A 61 2.36 -1.41 -5.98
N ILE A 62 1.81 -2.11 -4.99
CA ILE A 62 1.38 -3.50 -5.14
C ILE A 62 -0.13 -3.49 -5.31
N ALA A 63 -0.60 -3.80 -6.51
CA ALA A 63 -2.02 -3.93 -6.80
C ALA A 63 -2.48 -5.36 -6.54
N VAL A 64 -3.46 -5.54 -5.67
CA VAL A 64 -3.94 -6.85 -5.22
C VAL A 64 -5.44 -6.97 -5.47
N ARG A 65 -5.88 -8.10 -6.02
CA ARG A 65 -7.31 -8.40 -6.17
C ARG A 65 -7.85 -8.91 -4.84
N VAL A 66 -8.92 -8.30 -4.33
CA VAL A 66 -9.57 -8.74 -3.07
C VAL A 66 -9.97 -10.21 -3.14
N ALA A 67 -10.55 -10.64 -4.27
CA ALA A 67 -10.92 -12.05 -4.48
C ALA A 67 -9.74 -13.03 -4.39
N ALA A 68 -8.51 -12.62 -4.72
CA ALA A 68 -7.33 -13.47 -4.63
C ALA A 68 -6.84 -13.63 -3.18
N LEU A 69 -7.07 -12.62 -2.34
CA LEU A 69 -6.83 -12.69 -0.89
C LEU A 69 -7.90 -13.57 -0.22
N GLU A 70 -9.17 -13.36 -0.56
CA GLU A 70 -10.29 -14.14 -0.04
C GLU A 70 -10.17 -15.63 -0.39
N ALA A 71 -9.72 -15.95 -1.60
CA ALA A 71 -9.43 -17.33 -2.02
C ALA A 71 -8.36 -18.03 -1.16
N GLN A 72 -7.54 -17.25 -0.43
CA GLN A 72 -6.53 -17.73 0.51
C GLN A 72 -6.98 -17.55 1.98
N ASN A 73 -8.27 -17.29 2.23
CA ASN A 73 -8.85 -17.02 3.54
C ASN A 73 -8.29 -15.78 4.25
N ILE A 74 -7.77 -14.82 3.49
CA ILE A 74 -7.31 -13.54 4.03
C ILE A 74 -8.46 -12.54 3.95
N VAL A 75 -8.89 -12.04 5.11
CA VAL A 75 -10.03 -11.13 5.23
C VAL A 75 -9.60 -9.71 4.87
N VAL A 76 -10.38 -9.05 4.02
CA VAL A 76 -10.25 -7.62 3.73
C VAL A 76 -11.52 -6.91 4.21
N LYS A 77 -11.36 -5.82 4.96
CA LYS A 77 -12.47 -4.96 5.36
C LYS A 77 -12.21 -3.53 4.95
N PHE A 78 -13.25 -2.83 4.51
CA PHE A 78 -13.21 -1.40 4.24
C PHE A 78 -13.71 -0.69 5.49
N GLU A 79 -12.81 -0.09 6.24
CA GLU A 79 -13.06 0.51 7.55
C GLU A 79 -12.57 1.97 7.56
N PRO A 80 -13.01 2.82 8.50
CA PRO A 80 -12.39 4.14 8.68
C PRO A 80 -10.88 4.02 8.91
N ALA A 81 -10.17 5.13 8.70
CA ALA A 81 -8.74 5.18 8.91
C ALA A 81 -8.36 4.63 10.32
N ALA A 82 -7.28 3.85 10.38
CA ALA A 82 -6.68 3.35 11.61
C ALA A 82 -5.22 3.80 11.77
N PRO A 83 -4.71 3.98 13.01
CA PRO A 83 -3.33 4.37 13.27
C PRO A 83 -2.31 3.45 12.59
N VAL A 84 -1.25 4.04 12.02
CA VAL A 84 -0.17 3.29 11.35
C VAL A 84 1.09 3.34 12.20
N GLY A 85 1.41 2.24 12.89
CA GLY A 85 2.46 2.25 13.89
C GLY A 85 2.15 3.29 14.98
N ALA A 86 3.14 4.10 15.36
CA ALA A 86 2.98 5.12 16.41
C ALA A 86 2.44 6.48 15.90
N ARG A 87 1.97 6.56 14.64
CA ARG A 87 1.54 7.82 14.02
C ARG A 87 0.02 7.84 13.85
N ASP A 88 -0.58 8.96 14.23
CA ASP A 88 -1.98 9.25 13.91
C ASP A 88 -2.17 9.29 12.38
N ASP A 89 -3.25 8.68 11.96
CA ASP A 89 -3.57 8.38 10.58
C ASP A 89 -4.56 9.35 9.94
N HIS A 90 -5.13 10.23 10.76
CA HIS A 90 -6.17 11.15 10.38
C HIS A 90 -5.63 12.32 9.54
N PHE A 91 -6.28 12.60 8.41
CA PHE A 91 -6.06 13.80 7.62
C PHE A 91 -7.40 14.41 7.22
N GLU A 92 -7.43 15.69 6.87
CA GLU A 92 -8.67 16.39 6.54
C GLU A 92 -9.45 15.64 5.42
N GLY A 93 -10.63 15.14 5.77
CA GLY A 93 -11.50 14.37 4.87
C GLY A 93 -11.34 12.84 4.92
N SER A 94 -10.47 12.27 5.77
CA SER A 94 -10.33 10.82 5.90
C SER A 94 -11.54 10.13 6.53
N ASP A 95 -12.38 10.85 7.29
CA ASP A 95 -13.59 10.31 7.93
C ASP A 95 -14.64 9.77 6.95
N ALA A 96 -14.65 10.30 5.72
CA ALA A 96 -15.57 9.85 4.67
C ALA A 96 -14.96 8.75 3.79
N VAL A 97 -13.69 8.40 3.99
CA VAL A 97 -12.96 7.44 3.18
C VAL A 97 -12.81 6.13 3.97
N LEU A 98 -13.26 5.04 3.36
CA LEU A 98 -13.00 3.70 3.90
C LEU A 98 -11.71 3.15 3.30
N PHE A 99 -10.78 2.77 4.16
CA PHE A 99 -9.51 2.18 3.81
C PHE A 99 -9.61 0.65 3.88
N PRO A 100 -9.11 -0.06 2.87
CA PRO A 100 -9.00 -1.51 2.94
C PRO A 100 -7.91 -1.92 3.94
N HIS A 101 -8.34 -2.62 4.99
CA HIS A 101 -7.47 -3.32 5.93
C HIS A 101 -7.43 -4.80 5.60
N ILE A 102 -6.23 -5.32 5.34
CA ILE A 102 -5.98 -6.73 5.07
C ILE A 102 -5.58 -7.37 6.41
N TYR A 103 -6.40 -8.27 6.94
CA TYR A 103 -6.14 -8.98 8.19
C TYR A 103 -5.21 -10.16 7.92
N GLY A 104 -3.98 -9.84 7.53
CA GLY A 104 -2.94 -10.75 7.08
C GLY A 104 -1.88 -10.02 6.27
N GLY A 105 -0.91 -10.79 5.76
CA GLY A 105 0.06 -10.29 4.79
C GLY A 105 -0.46 -10.40 3.36
N ILE A 106 0.39 -10.05 2.41
CA ILE A 106 0.09 -10.14 0.97
C ILE A 106 0.88 -11.33 0.39
N PRO A 107 0.21 -12.44 0.03
CA PRO A 107 0.86 -13.51 -0.72
C PRO A 107 1.31 -12.98 -2.07
N THR A 108 2.54 -13.27 -2.47
CA THR A 108 3.10 -12.84 -3.76
C THR A 108 2.25 -13.31 -4.94
N ALA A 109 1.66 -14.50 -4.84
CA ALA A 109 0.71 -15.05 -5.82
C ALA A 109 -0.64 -14.30 -5.91
N ALA A 110 -1.01 -13.47 -4.93
CA ALA A 110 -2.25 -12.69 -4.95
C ALA A 110 -2.11 -11.36 -5.71
N VAL A 111 -0.89 -10.98 -6.08
CA VAL A 111 -0.58 -9.71 -6.74
C VAL A 111 -1.01 -9.74 -8.19
N ALA A 112 -1.73 -8.69 -8.60
CA ALA A 112 -2.17 -8.50 -9.98
C ALA A 112 -1.15 -7.72 -10.81
N SER A 113 -0.49 -6.73 -10.22
CA SER A 113 0.58 -5.97 -10.86
C SER A 113 1.41 -5.22 -9.82
N ILE A 114 2.64 -4.89 -10.20
CA ILE A 114 3.57 -4.09 -9.42
C ILE A 114 3.98 -2.89 -10.28
N GLY A 115 3.93 -1.69 -9.70
CA GLY A 115 4.45 -0.48 -10.30
C GLY A 115 5.37 0.26 -9.35
N VAL A 116 6.12 1.23 -9.84
CA VAL A 116 6.89 2.15 -8.99
C VAL A 116 6.04 3.36 -8.68
N LEU A 117 6.03 3.83 -7.42
CA LEU A 117 5.48 5.14 -7.08
C LEU A 117 6.61 6.18 -7.11
N PRO A 118 6.71 7.03 -8.15
CA PRO A 118 7.82 7.96 -8.29
C PRO A 118 7.74 9.08 -7.25
N LYS A 119 8.91 9.65 -6.93
CA LYS A 119 9.02 10.92 -6.20
C LYS A 119 9.51 12.01 -7.17
N ASN A 120 8.96 13.22 -7.05
CA ASN A 120 9.48 14.40 -7.74
C ASN A 120 10.76 14.93 -7.07
N ASP A 121 11.37 15.99 -7.64
CA ASP A 121 12.58 16.63 -7.11
C ASP A 121 12.43 17.20 -5.69
N ARG A 122 11.20 17.35 -5.18
CA ARG A 122 10.88 17.79 -3.82
C ARG A 122 10.66 16.62 -2.85
N GLY A 123 10.88 15.39 -3.31
CA GLY A 123 10.68 14.16 -2.55
C GLY A 123 9.22 13.77 -2.36
N GLU A 124 8.28 14.38 -3.07
CA GLU A 124 6.85 14.10 -2.97
C GLU A 124 6.48 12.96 -3.91
N PHE A 125 5.69 12.02 -3.42
CA PHE A 125 5.11 11.00 -4.27
C PHE A 125 4.09 11.64 -5.22
N VAL A 126 4.18 11.29 -6.49
CA VAL A 126 3.33 11.83 -7.57
C VAL A 126 2.71 10.70 -8.38
N ASP A 127 1.72 11.04 -9.21
CA ASP A 127 1.08 10.06 -10.07
C ASP A 127 2.11 9.44 -11.05
N PRO A 128 2.16 8.10 -11.19
CA PRO A 128 3.07 7.44 -12.12
C PRO A 128 2.95 7.93 -13.58
N GLY A 129 1.77 8.39 -14.00
CA GLY A 129 1.51 8.95 -15.33
C GLY A 129 1.97 10.40 -15.50
N GLU A 130 2.18 11.16 -14.43
CA GLU A 130 2.69 12.54 -14.49
C GLU A 130 4.21 12.60 -14.57
N SER A 131 4.90 11.52 -14.15
CA SER A 131 6.37 11.43 -14.18
C SER A 131 6.98 11.42 -15.60
N GLU A 132 6.18 11.25 -16.67
CA GLU A 132 6.66 11.27 -18.05
C GLU A 132 6.75 12.69 -18.66
N SER A 133 6.26 13.73 -17.98
CA SER A 133 6.23 15.12 -18.53
C SER A 133 7.44 15.99 -18.17
N SER A 134 8.56 15.41 -17.73
CA SER A 134 9.83 16.15 -17.57
C SER A 134 10.96 15.45 -18.32
N ARG A 135 10.89 15.50 -19.66
CA ARG A 135 12.03 15.31 -20.56
C ARG A 135 11.95 16.28 -21.73
#